data_AF-A0A2D4L602-F1
#
_entry.id   AF-A0A2D4L602-F1
#
_cell.length_a   1.000
_cell.length_b   1.000
_cell.length_c   1.000
_cell.angle_alpha   90.00
_cell.angle_beta   90.00
_cell.angle_gamma   90.00
#
_symmetry.space_group_name_H-M   'P 1'
#
loop_
_entity.id
_entity.type
_entity.pdbx_description
1 polymer ?
#
loop_
_entity_poly.entity_id
_entity_poly.type
_entity_poly.pdbx_seq_one_letter_code
_entity_poly.pdbx_strand_id
1 'polypeptide(L)'
;RKSPRLSGHNKQRQAANARERDRTHSVNTAFSTLRTLIPTEPADRKLSKIETLRLASSYISHLANMLLLQQQQQQQQQQSSGNLAEEALLVRQPCLQYQPLLQGSPASG
;
A
#
# COMPACT_ATOMS: atom_id res chain seq x y z
N ARG A 1 11.03 -56.88 18.40
CA ARG A 1 11.34 -56.72 16.96
C ARG A 1 12.25 -55.50 16.81
N LYS A 2 13.57 -55.67 16.53
CA LYS A 2 14.53 -54.55 16.45
C LYS A 2 14.39 -53.85 15.10
N SER A 3 14.11 -52.54 15.10
CA SER A 3 14.01 -51.73 13.88
C SER A 3 15.37 -51.70 13.14
N PRO A 4 15.40 -51.79 11.81
CA PRO A 4 16.66 -51.81 11.07
C PRO A 4 17.40 -50.49 11.27
N ARG A 5 18.70 -50.56 11.60
CA ARG A 5 19.53 -49.37 11.72
C ARG A 5 19.70 -48.76 10.32
N LEU A 6 19.08 -47.61 10.12
CA LEU A 6 19.16 -46.83 8.90
C LEU A 6 20.63 -46.45 8.65
N SER A 7 21.17 -46.83 7.48
CA SER A 7 22.48 -46.38 6.98
C SER A 7 22.63 -44.86 7.15
N GLY A 8 23.86 -44.35 7.37
CA GLY A 8 24.12 -42.92 7.57
C GLY A 8 23.50 -42.03 6.48
N HIS A 9 23.50 -42.50 5.24
CA HIS A 9 22.84 -41.86 4.09
C HIS A 9 21.32 -41.72 4.27
N ASN A 10 20.69 -42.72 4.89
CA ASN A 10 19.24 -42.72 5.14
C ASN A 10 18.87 -41.78 6.30
N LYS A 11 19.75 -41.64 7.32
CA LYS A 11 19.57 -40.65 8.40
C LYS A 11 19.69 -39.20 7.88
N GLN A 12 20.67 -38.92 7.03
CA GLN A 12 20.82 -37.59 6.40
C GLN A 12 19.61 -37.23 5.54
N ARG A 13 19.12 -38.19 4.74
CA ARG A 13 17.90 -38.01 3.93
C ARG A 13 16.67 -37.74 4.80
N GLN A 14 16.51 -38.45 5.93
CA GLN A 14 15.41 -38.20 6.85
C GLN A 14 15.49 -36.81 7.50
N ALA A 15 16.69 -36.37 7.89
CA ALA A 15 16.89 -35.03 8.43
C ALA A 15 16.57 -33.95 7.38
N ALA A 16 16.96 -34.16 6.10
CA ALA A 16 16.61 -33.26 5.01
C ALA A 16 15.09 -33.19 4.78
N ASN A 17 14.41 -34.34 4.75
CA ASN A 17 12.96 -34.40 4.60
C ASN A 17 12.22 -33.75 5.79
N ALA A 18 12.76 -33.85 7.01
CA ALA A 18 12.19 -33.16 8.16
C ALA A 18 12.26 -31.64 7.99
N ARG A 19 13.45 -31.11 7.62
CA ARG A 19 13.62 -29.67 7.36
C ARG A 19 12.69 -29.16 6.26
N GLU A 20 12.51 -29.92 5.18
CA GLU A 20 11.63 -29.50 4.09
C GLU A 20 10.15 -29.50 4.50
N ARG A 21 9.74 -30.44 5.37
CA ARG A 21 8.41 -30.43 5.97
C ARG A 21 8.21 -29.18 6.83
N ASP A 22 9.18 -28.82 7.65
CA ASP A 22 9.09 -27.63 8.51
C ASP A 22 9.02 -26.35 7.67
N ARG A 23 9.84 -26.25 6.62
CA ARG A 23 9.79 -25.15 5.65
C ARG A 23 8.43 -25.04 4.98
N THR A 24 7.89 -26.16 4.50
CA THR A 24 6.57 -26.21 3.87
C THR A 24 5.46 -25.87 4.85
N HIS A 25 5.57 -26.31 6.11
CA HIS A 25 4.62 -25.98 7.17
C HIS A 25 4.60 -24.46 7.42
N SER A 26 5.77 -23.83 7.55
CA SER A 26 5.88 -22.37 7.69
C SER A 26 5.19 -21.61 6.54
N VAL A 27 5.38 -22.05 5.30
CA VAL A 27 4.72 -21.44 4.13
C VAL A 27 3.20 -21.61 4.19
N ASN A 28 2.72 -22.80 4.55
CA ASN A 28 1.29 -23.06 4.64
C ASN A 28 0.62 -22.27 5.78
N THR A 29 1.31 -22.06 6.90
CA THR A 29 0.85 -21.18 7.99
C THR A 29 0.70 -19.75 7.50
N ALA A 30 1.68 -19.21 6.78
CA ALA A 30 1.58 -17.87 6.19
C ALA A 30 0.39 -17.76 5.19
N PHE A 31 0.17 -18.79 4.37
CA PHE A 31 -1.01 -18.85 3.49
C PHE A 31 -2.32 -18.86 4.27
N SER A 32 -2.40 -19.55 5.41
CA SER A 32 -3.59 -19.57 6.26
C SER A 32 -3.87 -18.19 6.85
N THR A 33 -2.85 -17.51 7.37
CA THR A 33 -2.97 -16.11 7.85
C THR A 33 -3.39 -15.17 6.73
N LEU A 34 -2.85 -15.33 5.52
CA LEU A 34 -3.27 -14.50 4.40
C LEU A 34 -4.76 -14.69 4.06
N ARG A 35 -5.27 -15.93 4.09
CA ARG A 35 -6.70 -16.21 3.84
C ARG A 35 -7.63 -15.51 4.83
N THR A 36 -7.25 -15.40 6.11
CA THR A 36 -8.10 -14.74 7.11
C THR A 36 -8.23 -13.23 6.91
N LEU A 37 -7.38 -12.63 6.09
CA LEU A 37 -7.40 -11.20 5.76
C LEU A 37 -8.18 -10.89 4.46
N ILE A 38 -8.56 -11.91 3.70
CA ILE A 38 -9.28 -11.75 2.44
C ILE A 38 -10.78 -11.82 2.71
N PRO A 39 -11.57 -10.78 2.38
CA PRO A 39 -13.01 -10.83 2.56
C PRO A 39 -13.65 -11.81 1.56
N THR A 40 -14.47 -12.74 2.06
CA THR A 40 -15.23 -13.72 1.25
C THR A 40 -16.64 -13.90 1.79
N GLU A 41 -17.55 -14.35 0.91
CA GLU A 41 -18.90 -14.79 1.27
C GLU A 41 -19.06 -16.27 0.84
N PRO A 42 -19.28 -17.22 1.77
CA PRO A 42 -19.26 -17.05 3.23
C PRO A 42 -17.85 -16.79 3.78
N ALA A 43 -17.76 -16.29 5.02
CA ALA A 43 -16.49 -15.91 5.66
C ALA A 43 -15.50 -17.08 5.84
N ASP A 44 -15.99 -18.32 5.86
CA ASP A 44 -15.19 -19.55 6.01
C ASP A 44 -14.88 -20.23 4.66
N ARG A 45 -15.15 -19.56 3.53
CA ARG A 45 -14.86 -20.09 2.20
C ARG A 45 -13.40 -20.52 2.08
N LYS A 46 -13.19 -21.78 1.73
CA LYS A 46 -11.85 -22.33 1.50
C LYS A 46 -11.30 -21.88 0.15
N LEU A 47 -10.25 -21.05 0.18
CA LEU A 47 -9.54 -20.57 -1.01
C LEU A 47 -8.33 -21.47 -1.35
N SER A 48 -8.18 -21.83 -2.62
CA SER A 48 -6.94 -22.44 -3.13
C SER A 48 -5.75 -21.46 -3.05
N LYS A 49 -4.51 -21.97 -3.20
CA LYS A 49 -3.31 -21.12 -3.17
C LYS A 49 -3.35 -20.02 -4.24
N ILE A 50 -3.76 -20.37 -5.47
CA ILE A 50 -3.84 -19.41 -6.57
C ILE A 50 -4.96 -18.38 -6.36
N GLU A 51 -6.13 -18.80 -5.89
CA GLU A 51 -7.22 -17.86 -5.56
C GLU A 51 -6.80 -16.92 -4.44
N THR A 52 -6.15 -17.43 -3.38
CA THR A 52 -5.66 -16.62 -2.26
C THR A 52 -4.73 -15.50 -2.77
N LEU A 53 -3.78 -15.82 -3.65
CA LEU A 53 -2.87 -14.82 -4.21
C LEU A 53 -3.60 -13.80 -5.09
N ARG A 54 -4.50 -14.26 -5.97
CA ARG A 54 -5.27 -13.37 -6.86
C ARG A 54 -6.16 -12.42 -6.08
N LEU A 55 -6.90 -12.95 -5.11
CA LEU A 55 -7.81 -12.15 -4.27
C LEU A 55 -7.06 -11.20 -3.36
N ALA A 56 -5.92 -11.61 -2.77
CA ALA A 56 -5.09 -10.71 -1.97
C ALA A 56 -4.61 -9.51 -2.81
N SER A 57 -4.06 -9.75 -3.99
CA SER A 57 -3.64 -8.65 -4.89
C SER A 57 -4.81 -7.75 -5.27
N SER A 58 -5.95 -8.34 -5.63
CA SER A 58 -7.14 -7.56 -5.97
C SER A 58 -7.66 -6.74 -4.79
N TYR A 59 -7.58 -7.27 -3.58
CA TYR A 59 -8.06 -6.59 -2.37
C TYR A 59 -7.14 -5.42 -1.99
N ILE A 60 -5.82 -5.57 -2.10
CA ILE A 60 -4.87 -4.47 -1.93
C ILE A 60 -5.19 -3.32 -2.90
N SER A 61 -5.38 -3.63 -4.18
CA SER A 61 -5.74 -2.62 -5.19
C SER A 61 -7.09 -1.97 -4.90
N HIS A 62 -8.07 -2.73 -4.43
CA HIS A 62 -9.38 -2.21 -4.04
C HIS A 62 -9.26 -1.19 -2.89
N LEU A 63 -8.54 -1.54 -1.82
CA LEU A 63 -8.32 -0.64 -0.69
C LEU A 63 -7.57 0.63 -1.11
N ALA A 64 -6.55 0.52 -1.98
CA ALA A 64 -5.84 1.68 -2.50
C ALA A 64 -6.76 2.62 -3.30
N ASN A 65 -7.64 2.06 -4.15
CA ASN A 65 -8.62 2.83 -4.90
C ASN A 65 -9.65 3.52 -3.99
N MET A 66 -10.12 2.84 -2.94
CA MET A 66 -11.04 3.43 -1.96
C MET A 66 -10.43 4.67 -1.30
N LEU A 67 -9.15 4.60 -0.89
CA LEU A 67 -8.45 5.73 -0.28
C LEU A 67 -8.29 6.91 -1.26
N LEU A 68 -7.98 6.63 -2.52
CA LEU A 68 -7.87 7.67 -3.55
C LEU A 68 -9.21 8.37 -3.81
N LEU A 69 -10.30 7.59 -3.95
CA LEU A 69 -11.65 8.13 -4.15
C LEU A 69 -12.08 8.99 -2.95
N GLN A 70 -11.78 8.55 -1.73
CA GLN A 70 -12.07 9.32 -0.52
C GLN A 70 -11.34 10.67 -0.52
N GLN A 71 -10.07 10.69 -0.93
CA GLN A 71 -9.31 11.95 -1.04
C GLN A 71 -9.92 12.90 -2.08
N GLN A 72 -10.35 12.38 -3.24
CA GLN A 72 -11.00 13.19 -4.28
C GLN A 72 -12.33 13.79 -3.78
N GLN A 73 -13.13 13.02 -3.05
CA GLN A 73 -14.39 13.50 -2.46
C GLN A 73 -14.15 14.64 -1.46
N GLN A 74 -13.11 14.55 -0.63
CA GLN A 74 -12.75 15.61 0.32
C GLN A 74 -12.36 16.92 -0.38
N GLN A 75 -11.62 16.83 -1.50
CA GLN A 75 -11.26 18.02 -2.29
C GLN A 75 -12.48 18.68 -2.93
N GLN A 76 -13.43 17.89 -3.43
CA GLN A 76 -14.68 18.44 -4.01
C GLN A 76 -15.57 19.11 -2.95
N GLN A 77 -15.64 18.57 -1.73
CA GLN A 77 -16.39 19.19 -0.63
C GLN A 77 -15.77 20.53 -0.17
N GLN A 78 -14.44 20.65 -0.18
CA GLN A 78 -13.76 21.91 0.10
C GLN A 78 -14.01 22.97 -1.00
N GLN A 79 -14.08 22.55 -2.27
CA GLN A 79 -14.42 23.44 -3.38
C GLN A 79 -15.91 23.86 -3.39
N SER A 80 -16.82 22.98 -2.97
CA SER A 80 -18.25 23.30 -2.81
C SER A 80 -18.52 24.26 -1.64
N SER A 81 -17.70 24.21 -0.58
CA SER A 81 -17.82 25.12 0.57
C SER A 81 -17.14 26.48 0.32
N GLY A 82 -16.29 26.57 -0.72
CA GLY A 82 -15.61 27.81 -1.13
C GLY A 82 -16.47 28.77 -1.98
N ASN A 83 -17.66 28.36 -2.43
CA ASN A 83 -18.53 29.21 -3.27
C ASN A 83 -19.42 30.20 -2.50
N LEU A 84 -19.05 30.56 -1.26
CA LEU A 84 -19.56 31.78 -0.61
C LEU A 84 -18.45 32.81 -0.30
N ALA A 85 -17.20 32.57 -0.73
CA ALA A 85 -16.12 33.53 -0.49
C ALA A 85 -15.03 33.50 -1.59
N GLU A 86 -15.41 33.70 -2.86
CA GLU A 86 -14.44 34.11 -3.89
C GLU A 86 -15.07 35.00 -4.97
N GLU A 87 -15.60 36.15 -4.54
CA GLU A 87 -15.30 37.43 -5.21
C GLU A 87 -13.97 37.91 -4.59
N ALA A 88 -12.90 37.15 -4.81
CA ALA A 88 -11.57 37.45 -4.27
C ALA A 88 -10.51 37.01 -5.28
N LEU A 89 -10.61 37.61 -6.47
CA LEU A 89 -9.53 38.08 -7.33
C LEU A 89 -8.08 37.78 -6.84
N LEU A 90 -7.64 36.52 -6.85
CA LEU A 90 -6.21 36.22 -6.69
C LEU A 90 -5.80 34.89 -7.31
N VAL A 91 -6.28 34.64 -8.53
CA VAL A 91 -5.58 33.71 -9.43
C VAL A 91 -4.25 34.36 -9.81
N ARG A 92 -3.19 33.89 -9.13
CA ARG A 92 -1.84 33.66 -9.69
C ARG A 92 -1.09 34.88 -10.25
N GLN A 93 -0.45 35.65 -9.36
CA GLN A 93 0.73 36.44 -9.75
C GLN A 93 1.89 36.13 -8.79
N PRO A 94 3.02 35.59 -9.27
CA PRO A 94 4.22 35.47 -8.46
C PRO A 94 4.76 36.87 -8.22
N CYS A 95 4.97 37.18 -6.94
CA CYS A 95 5.56 38.39 -6.41
C CYS A 95 6.94 38.70 -7.03
N LEU A 96 6.99 39.50 -8.09
CA LEU A 96 8.21 40.18 -8.53
C LEU A 96 7.90 41.61 -8.99
N GLN A 97 7.49 42.45 -8.04
CA GLN A 97 7.58 43.90 -8.19
C GLN A 97 8.55 44.44 -7.15
N TYR A 98 9.84 44.14 -7.37
CA TYR A 98 10.92 44.92 -6.78
C TYR A 98 11.23 46.08 -7.71
N GLN A 99 10.83 47.28 -7.33
CA GLN A 99 11.47 48.50 -7.79
C GLN A 99 11.47 49.51 -6.65
N PRO A 100 12.59 49.71 -5.93
CA PRO A 100 12.70 50.81 -5.01
C PRO A 100 13.01 52.09 -5.80
N LEU A 101 12.22 53.09 -5.48
CA LEU A 101 12.22 54.44 -6.02
C LEU A 101 13.39 55.20 -5.39
N LEU A 102 14.46 55.46 -6.17
CA LEU A 102 15.50 56.41 -5.76
C LEU A 102 15.20 57.78 -6.37
N GLN A 103 14.63 58.65 -5.54
CA GLN A 103 14.57 60.09 -5.73
C GLN A 103 15.85 60.75 -5.19
N GLY A 104 16.27 61.82 -5.88
CA GLY A 104 17.26 62.82 -5.43
C GLY A 104 18.51 62.82 -6.32
N SER A 105 18.93 63.89 -7.00
CA SER A 105 18.56 65.31 -6.98
C SER A 105 19.05 65.97 -8.28
N PRO A 106 18.59 67.17 -8.64
CA PRO A 106 19.12 67.93 -9.78
C PRO A 106 20.43 68.63 -9.38
N ALA A 107 21.44 68.60 -10.24
CA ALA A 107 22.55 69.55 -10.17
C ALA A 107 23.05 69.87 -11.58
N SER A 108 22.90 71.13 -11.92
CA SER A 108 23.38 71.82 -13.12
C SER A 108 24.90 71.77 -13.27
N GLY A 109 25.39 71.97 -14.50
CA GLY A 109 26.79 72.23 -14.82
C GLY A 109 27.14 71.83 -16.24
#